data_AF-A0A0Q7TP50-F1
#
_entry.id   AF-A0A0Q7TP50-F1
#
_cell.length_a   1.000
_cell.length_b   1.000
_cell.length_c   1.000
_cell.angle_alpha   90.00
_cell.angle_beta   90.00
_cell.angle_gamma   90.00
#
_symmetry.space_group_name_H-M   'P 1'
#
loop_
_entity.id
_entity.type
_entity.pdbx_description
1 polymer ?
#
loop_
_entity_poly.entity_id
_entity_poly.type
_entity_poly.pdbx_seq_one_letter_code
_entity_poly.pdbx_strand_id
1 'polypeptide(L)'
;MAKRGHERARNSPQMTTATQSLILELDAALSKASNFRQLQILRSITDLFVLGAESYSEEQIAIFDDVITRLIEKMDPRSLSELSARLAEVANPPKGVVAQLSGSDNIAISGPALEKSEGLSDEALVSIAASKGQKHLKAIAGRRSLSEVVTDVLVERGDPEVSRRVSANLGARLSEMGFVKLINRAKKDRSLADAISSRTDLPPELVPFLRLALET
;
A
#
# COMPACT_ATOMS: atom_id res chain seq x y z
N MET A 1 37.14 41.11 -7.75
CA MET A 1 36.44 40.25 -8.72
C MET A 1 35.43 39.36 -7.96
N ALA A 2 34.15 39.43 -8.37
CA ALA A 2 32.96 38.56 -8.12
C ALA A 2 32.96 37.61 -6.89
N LYS A 3 32.09 37.74 -5.87
CA LYS A 3 30.61 37.51 -5.78
C LYS A 3 30.08 36.23 -6.48
N ARG A 4 29.63 35.26 -5.67
CA ARG A 4 28.46 34.34 -5.81
C ARG A 4 28.44 33.52 -4.50
N GLY A 5 27.48 33.61 -3.58
CA GLY A 5 26.02 33.57 -3.78
C GLY A 5 25.53 32.17 -3.43
N HIS A 6 25.56 31.79 -2.15
CA HIS A 6 24.82 30.64 -1.62
C HIS A 6 23.60 31.18 -0.87
N GLU A 7 22.54 31.35 -1.64
CA GLU A 7 21.21 31.69 -1.19
C GLU A 7 20.63 30.46 -0.45
N ARG A 8 20.92 30.38 0.85
CA ARG A 8 20.21 29.47 1.76
C ARG A 8 18.76 29.91 1.80
N ALA A 9 17.88 29.08 1.26
CA ALA A 9 16.43 29.22 1.36
C ALA A 9 16.04 29.42 2.83
N ARG A 10 15.67 30.65 3.18
CA ARG A 10 15.04 30.98 4.46
C ARG A 10 13.60 30.48 4.40
N ASN A 11 13.38 29.24 4.81
CA ASN A 11 12.01 28.77 5.03
C ASN A 11 11.48 29.51 6.27
N SER A 12 10.51 30.40 6.08
CA SER A 12 10.03 31.32 7.11
C SER A 12 8.98 30.61 8.00
N PRO A 13 9.07 30.70 9.34
CA PRO A 13 8.09 30.10 10.26
C PRO A 13 6.64 30.61 10.09
N GLN A 14 6.44 31.68 9.30
CA GLN A 14 5.11 32.26 9.01
C GLN A 14 4.29 31.45 7.99
N MET A 15 4.93 30.79 7.01
CA MET A 15 4.22 29.97 6.01
C MET A 15 3.57 28.74 6.66
N THR A 16 4.28 28.09 7.58
CA THR A 16 3.78 26.94 8.33
C THR A 16 2.61 27.30 9.25
N THR A 17 2.66 28.47 9.89
CA THR A 17 1.58 28.92 10.79
C THR A 17 0.33 29.34 10.02
N ALA A 18 0.48 30.01 8.87
CA ALA A 18 -0.65 30.38 8.02
C ALA A 18 -1.37 29.14 7.45
N THR A 19 -0.62 28.15 6.96
CA THR A 19 -1.19 26.88 6.50
C THR A 19 -1.89 26.13 7.64
N GLN A 20 -1.30 26.09 8.84
CA GLN A 20 -1.95 25.48 10.01
C GLN A 20 -3.26 26.16 10.39
N SER A 21 -3.33 27.50 10.33
CA SER A 21 -4.56 28.26 10.59
C SER A 21 -5.66 27.92 9.58
N LEU A 22 -5.31 27.84 8.29
CA LEU A 22 -6.26 27.49 7.24
C LEU A 22 -6.80 26.06 7.40
N ILE A 23 -5.96 25.12 7.83
CA ILE A 23 -6.43 23.74 8.06
C ILE A 23 -7.37 23.70 9.28
N LEU A 24 -7.10 24.48 10.35
CA LEU A 24 -8.02 24.57 11.50
C LEU A 24 -9.37 25.21 11.14
N GLU A 25 -9.35 26.26 10.31
CA GLU A 25 -10.57 26.86 9.76
C GLU A 25 -11.36 25.86 8.90
N LEU A 26 -10.65 25.07 8.10
CA LEU A 26 -11.24 23.99 7.32
C LEU A 26 -11.91 22.95 8.23
N ASP A 27 -11.27 22.51 9.31
CA ASP A 27 -11.85 21.56 10.27
C ASP A 27 -13.13 22.09 10.92
N ALA A 28 -13.13 23.37 11.31
CA ALA A 28 -14.29 24.02 11.88
C ALA A 28 -15.45 24.12 10.88
N ALA A 29 -15.13 24.40 9.61
CA ALA A 29 -16.11 24.45 8.53
C ALA A 29 -16.65 23.05 8.19
N LEU A 30 -15.78 22.05 8.12
CA LEU A 30 -16.14 20.65 7.85
C LEU A 30 -17.02 20.09 8.95
N SER A 31 -16.75 20.39 10.22
CA SER A 31 -17.55 19.93 11.35
C SER A 31 -19.00 20.42 11.33
N LYS A 32 -19.29 21.51 10.61
CA LYS A 32 -20.64 22.06 10.42
C LYS A 32 -21.28 21.67 9.09
N ALA A 33 -20.52 21.08 8.17
CA ALA A 33 -20.99 20.72 6.83
C ALA A 33 -21.79 19.42 6.83
N SER A 34 -22.76 19.29 5.92
CA SER A 34 -23.46 18.02 5.71
C SER A 34 -22.54 16.97 5.08
N ASN A 35 -22.83 15.69 5.29
CA ASN A 35 -22.08 14.57 4.71
C ASN A 35 -21.95 14.69 3.18
N PHE A 36 -23.00 15.15 2.51
CA PHE A 36 -22.97 15.40 1.06
C PHE A 36 -21.93 16.47 0.68
N ARG A 37 -21.87 17.58 1.43
CA ARG A 37 -20.91 18.65 1.14
C ARG A 37 -19.47 18.22 1.45
N GLN A 38 -19.25 17.48 2.53
CA GLN A 38 -17.94 16.92 2.85
C GLN A 38 -17.46 15.96 1.75
N LEU A 39 -18.33 15.10 1.23
CA LEU A 39 -18.02 14.21 0.12
C LEU A 39 -17.64 14.98 -1.15
N GLN A 40 -18.37 16.05 -1.49
CA GLN A 40 -18.04 16.88 -2.65
C GLN A 40 -16.67 17.56 -2.51
N ILE A 41 -16.35 18.04 -1.31
CA ILE A 41 -15.03 18.62 -1.00
C ILE A 41 -13.94 17.55 -1.14
N LEU A 42 -14.12 16.37 -0.55
CA LEU A 42 -13.17 15.27 -0.65
C LEU A 42 -12.91 14.89 -2.11
N ARG A 43 -13.97 14.73 -2.92
CA ARG A 43 -13.84 14.43 -4.34
C ARG A 43 -13.07 15.51 -5.09
N SER A 44 -13.40 16.78 -4.86
CA SER A 44 -12.75 17.91 -5.53
C SER A 44 -11.26 18.00 -5.18
N ILE A 45 -10.90 17.78 -3.91
CA ILE A 45 -9.51 17.79 -3.45
C ILE A 45 -8.75 16.57 -3.99
N THR A 46 -9.41 15.40 -4.04
CA THR A 46 -8.82 14.19 -4.64
C THR A 46 -8.62 14.37 -6.15
N ASP A 47 -9.56 15.00 -6.85
CA ASP A 47 -9.43 15.33 -8.28
C ASP A 47 -8.23 16.24 -8.50
N LEU A 48 -8.13 17.32 -7.72
CA LEU A 48 -7.01 18.25 -7.77
C LEU A 48 -5.68 17.54 -7.51
N PHE A 49 -5.63 16.69 -6.49
CA PHE A 49 -4.44 15.91 -6.15
C PHE A 49 -4.02 15.00 -7.31
N VAL A 50 -4.94 14.19 -7.83
CA VAL A 50 -4.65 13.21 -8.89
C VAL A 50 -4.21 13.92 -10.17
N LEU A 51 -4.79 15.06 -10.52
CA LEU A 51 -4.41 15.83 -11.71
C LEU A 51 -2.98 16.37 -11.67
N GLY A 52 -2.47 16.69 -10.47
CA GLY A 52 -1.13 17.27 -10.30
C GLY A 52 -0.09 16.33 -9.69
N ALA A 53 -0.46 15.08 -9.37
CA ALA A 53 0.32 14.17 -8.53
C ALA A 53 1.77 13.95 -8.99
N GLU A 54 2.02 13.91 -10.31
CA GLU A 54 3.37 13.73 -10.87
C GLU A 54 4.26 14.98 -10.71
N SER A 55 3.65 16.15 -10.50
CA SER A 55 4.34 17.44 -10.45
C SER A 55 4.49 18.02 -9.04
N TYR A 56 3.79 17.46 -8.05
CA TYR A 56 3.83 17.96 -6.69
C TYR A 56 5.14 17.60 -5.98
N SER A 57 5.67 18.58 -5.27
CA SER A 57 6.75 18.37 -4.29
C SER A 57 6.24 17.61 -3.05
N GLU A 58 7.16 17.01 -2.29
CA GLU A 58 6.82 16.33 -1.04
C GLU A 58 6.09 17.25 -0.03
N GLU A 59 6.47 18.53 0.01
CA GLU A 59 5.83 19.55 0.86
C GLU A 59 4.37 19.80 0.45
N GLN A 60 4.08 19.85 -0.85
CA GLN A 60 2.72 19.98 -1.35
C GLN A 60 1.89 18.72 -1.08
N ILE A 61 2.48 17.54 -1.28
CA ILE A 61 1.83 16.26 -0.98
C ILE A 61 1.47 16.19 0.51
N ALA A 62 2.35 16.65 1.40
CA ALA A 62 2.07 16.67 2.85
C ALA A 62 0.85 17.55 3.20
N ILE A 63 0.65 18.68 2.51
CA ILE A 63 -0.54 19.52 2.72
C ILE A 63 -1.82 18.79 2.29
N PHE A 64 -1.80 18.11 1.13
CA PHE A 64 -2.91 17.28 0.70
C PHE A 64 -3.17 16.13 1.67
N ASP A 65 -2.10 15.49 2.16
CA ASP A 65 -2.17 14.40 3.13
C ASP A 65 -2.87 14.83 4.42
N ASP A 66 -2.47 15.97 5.00
CA ASP A 66 -3.09 16.54 6.21
C ASP A 66 -4.58 16.83 6.01
N VAL A 67 -4.93 17.44 4.88
CA VAL A 67 -6.31 17.83 4.59
C VAL A 67 -7.19 16.62 4.32
N ILE A 68 -6.73 15.68 3.49
CA ILE A 68 -7.51 14.49 3.13
C ILE A 68 -7.67 13.57 4.35
N THR A 69 -6.62 13.40 5.17
CA THR A 69 -6.67 12.59 6.40
C THR A 69 -7.82 13.05 7.31
N ARG A 70 -7.97 14.36 7.53
CA ARG A 70 -9.06 14.91 8.37
C ARG A 70 -10.43 14.74 7.72
N LEU A 71 -10.52 14.88 6.40
CA LEU A 71 -11.77 14.69 5.66
C LEU A 71 -12.31 13.26 5.78
N ILE A 72 -11.42 12.27 5.79
CA ILE A 72 -11.81 10.86 5.71
C ILE A 72 -12.25 10.26 7.05
N GLU A 73 -11.95 10.90 8.18
CA GLU A 73 -12.33 10.42 9.52
C GLU A 73 -13.85 10.19 9.69
N LYS A 74 -14.66 11.00 9.00
CA LYS A 74 -16.13 10.99 9.13
C LYS A 74 -16.85 10.46 7.89
N MET A 75 -16.11 9.90 6.93
CA MET A 75 -16.69 9.41 5.67
C MET A 75 -17.25 8.01 5.80
N ASP A 76 -18.30 7.76 5.04
CA ASP A 76 -18.89 6.43 4.96
C ASP A 76 -17.98 5.44 4.20
N PRO A 77 -18.12 4.12 4.42
CA PRO A 77 -17.26 3.12 3.81
C PRO A 77 -17.22 3.13 2.28
N ARG A 78 -18.31 3.54 1.61
CA ARG A 78 -18.37 3.57 0.14
C ARG A 78 -17.49 4.70 -0.39
N SER A 79 -17.55 5.87 0.23
CA SER A 79 -16.71 7.02 -0.09
C SER A 79 -15.22 6.73 0.14
N LEU A 80 -14.88 6.03 1.23
CA LEU A 80 -13.50 5.61 1.51
C LEU A 80 -12.98 4.57 0.50
N SER A 81 -13.83 3.64 0.07
CA SER A 81 -13.48 2.67 -0.97
C SER A 81 -13.20 3.34 -2.31
N GLU A 82 -14.03 4.32 -2.70
CA GLU A 82 -13.82 5.13 -3.91
C GLU A 82 -12.48 5.90 -3.83
N LEU A 83 -12.22 6.57 -2.71
CA LEU A 83 -10.96 7.28 -2.50
C LEU A 83 -9.75 6.34 -2.59
N SER A 84 -9.81 5.19 -1.92
CA SER A 84 -8.73 4.21 -1.93
C SER A 84 -8.41 3.73 -3.35
N ALA A 85 -9.44 3.38 -4.13
CA ALA A 85 -9.26 2.97 -5.52
C ALA A 85 -8.60 4.05 -6.38
N ARG A 86 -8.96 5.32 -6.16
CA ARG A 86 -8.42 6.46 -6.90
C ARG A 86 -6.96 6.77 -6.56
N LEU A 87 -6.56 6.59 -5.31
CA LEU A 87 -5.19 6.84 -4.86
C LEU A 87 -4.27 5.63 -5.05
N ALA A 88 -4.82 4.44 -5.29
CA ALA A 88 -4.09 3.18 -5.31
C ALA A 88 -2.96 3.13 -6.35
N GLU A 89 -3.11 3.80 -7.49
CA GLU A 89 -2.13 3.75 -8.61
C GLU A 89 -1.35 5.06 -8.76
N VAL A 90 -1.53 6.02 -7.85
CA VAL A 90 -0.76 7.26 -7.86
C VAL A 90 0.66 6.96 -7.42
N ALA A 91 1.67 7.40 -8.19
CA ALA A 91 3.08 7.12 -7.93
C ALA A 91 3.57 7.71 -6.61
N ASN A 92 3.19 8.95 -6.29
CA ASN A 92 3.54 9.63 -5.05
C ASN A 92 2.27 9.96 -4.24
N PRO A 93 1.61 8.95 -3.64
CA PRO A 93 0.35 9.16 -2.96
C PRO A 93 0.55 9.84 -1.58
N PRO A 94 -0.49 10.44 -1.00
CA PRO A 94 -0.42 11.02 0.34
C PRO A 94 -0.29 9.87 1.36
N LYS A 95 0.87 9.81 2.04
CA LYS A 95 1.30 8.63 2.82
C LYS A 95 0.41 8.36 4.02
N GLY A 96 -0.01 9.39 4.77
CA GLY A 96 -0.93 9.27 5.90
C GLY A 96 -2.29 8.73 5.48
N VAL A 97 -2.83 9.23 4.36
CA VAL A 97 -4.09 8.75 3.78
C VAL A 97 -3.98 7.27 3.38
N VAL A 98 -2.93 6.90 2.66
CA VAL A 98 -2.70 5.50 2.25
C VAL A 98 -2.55 4.58 3.47
N ALA A 99 -1.80 5.01 4.48
CA ALA A 99 -1.66 4.26 5.72
C ALA A 99 -3.01 4.04 6.42
N GLN A 100 -3.83 5.09 6.55
CA GLN A 100 -5.15 5.00 7.17
C GLN A 100 -6.11 4.08 6.39
N LEU A 101 -6.15 4.20 5.06
CA LEU A 101 -7.00 3.36 4.21
C LEU A 101 -6.56 1.90 4.25
N SER A 102 -5.26 1.63 4.16
CA SER A 102 -4.70 0.27 4.20
C SER A 102 -4.90 -0.44 5.54
N GLY A 103 -4.98 0.32 6.65
CA GLY A 103 -5.23 -0.20 7.98
C GLY A 103 -6.69 -0.64 8.24
N SER A 104 -7.62 -0.30 7.34
CA SER A 104 -9.05 -0.62 7.50
C SER A 104 -9.33 -2.12 7.52
N ASP A 105 -10.20 -2.55 8.44
CA ASP A 105 -10.72 -3.93 8.48
C ASP A 105 -11.64 -4.25 7.30
N ASN A 106 -12.22 -3.22 6.68
CA ASN A 106 -13.02 -3.41 5.47
C ASN A 106 -12.10 -3.53 4.25
N ILE A 107 -12.05 -4.73 3.67
CA ILE A 107 -11.23 -5.00 2.48
C ILE A 107 -11.60 -4.14 1.27
N ALA A 108 -12.85 -3.67 1.16
CA ALA A 108 -13.22 -2.77 0.06
C ALA A 108 -12.50 -1.41 0.16
N ILE A 109 -12.07 -1.02 1.37
CA ILE A 109 -11.29 0.20 1.64
C ILE A 109 -9.79 -0.11 1.56
N SER A 110 -9.31 -1.13 2.26
CA SER A 110 -7.86 -1.39 2.34
C SER A 110 -7.29 -2.10 1.11
N GLY A 111 -8.08 -2.93 0.42
CA GLY A 111 -7.64 -3.77 -0.69
C GLY A 111 -6.90 -3.02 -1.80
N PRO A 112 -7.46 -1.94 -2.39
CA PRO A 112 -6.80 -1.21 -3.46
C PRO A 112 -5.42 -0.67 -3.06
N ALA A 113 -5.33 -0.04 -1.88
CA ALA A 113 -4.07 0.48 -1.35
C ALA A 113 -3.03 -0.64 -1.11
N LEU A 114 -3.46 -1.75 -0.48
CA LEU A 114 -2.57 -2.90 -0.20
C LEU A 114 -2.02 -3.53 -1.47
N GLU A 115 -2.84 -3.64 -2.51
CA GLU A 115 -2.48 -4.35 -3.76
C GLU A 115 -1.67 -3.48 -4.72
N LYS A 116 -1.90 -2.17 -4.78
CA LYS A 116 -1.35 -1.34 -5.87
C LYS A 116 -0.48 -0.16 -5.42
N SER A 117 -0.69 0.35 -4.20
CA SER A 117 -0.04 1.60 -3.79
C SER A 117 1.45 1.44 -3.50
N GLU A 118 2.26 2.34 -4.03
CA GLU A 118 3.70 2.45 -3.73
C GLU A 118 3.97 3.26 -2.45
N GLY A 119 2.93 3.82 -1.82
CA GLY A 119 3.05 4.59 -0.58
C GLY A 119 3.21 3.77 0.71
N LEU A 120 3.25 2.43 0.62
CA LEU A 120 3.39 1.53 1.76
C LEU A 120 4.81 0.97 1.84
N SER A 121 5.44 1.08 3.02
CA SER A 121 6.72 0.45 3.29
C SER A 121 6.57 -1.04 3.60
N ASP A 122 7.67 -1.79 3.51
CA ASP A 122 7.69 -3.20 3.87
C ASP A 122 7.31 -3.44 5.33
N GLU A 123 7.71 -2.56 6.25
CA GLU A 123 7.34 -2.64 7.67
C GLU A 123 5.83 -2.49 7.86
N ALA A 124 5.21 -1.58 7.12
CA ALA A 124 3.75 -1.41 7.14
C ALA A 124 3.04 -2.65 6.59
N LEU A 125 3.52 -3.19 5.45
CA LEU A 125 2.97 -4.40 4.85
C LEU A 125 3.11 -5.61 5.79
N VAL A 126 4.27 -5.78 6.44
CA VAL A 126 4.51 -6.83 7.44
C VAL A 126 3.56 -6.68 8.63
N SER A 127 3.41 -5.47 9.18
CA SER A 127 2.51 -5.21 10.31
C SER A 127 1.05 -5.56 9.98
N ILE A 128 0.58 -5.17 8.80
CA ILE A 128 -0.76 -5.49 8.31
C ILE A 128 -0.89 -7.00 8.06
N ALA A 129 0.09 -7.61 7.38
CA ALA A 129 0.12 -9.04 7.09
C ALA A 129 0.26 -9.91 8.33
N ALA A 130 0.75 -9.39 9.46
CA ALA A 130 0.84 -10.10 10.73
C ALA A 130 -0.46 -10.04 11.54
N SER A 131 -1.26 -8.98 11.39
CA SER A 131 -2.44 -8.72 12.23
C SER A 131 -3.78 -8.99 11.53
N LYS A 132 -3.88 -8.75 10.22
CA LYS A 132 -5.14 -8.84 9.47
C LYS A 132 -5.44 -10.24 8.95
N GLY A 133 -6.64 -10.40 8.37
CA GLY A 133 -7.17 -11.67 7.86
C GLY A 133 -6.78 -11.98 6.41
N GLN A 134 -7.16 -13.16 5.93
CA GLN A 134 -6.72 -13.71 4.63
C GLN A 134 -7.04 -12.82 3.42
N LYS A 135 -8.13 -12.06 3.46
CA LYS A 135 -8.47 -11.11 2.38
C LYS A 135 -7.41 -10.01 2.22
N HIS A 136 -6.87 -9.50 3.33
CA HIS A 136 -5.79 -8.51 3.31
C HIS A 136 -4.48 -9.13 2.86
N LEU A 137 -4.13 -10.33 3.35
CA LEU A 137 -2.93 -11.05 2.92
C LEU A 137 -2.96 -11.33 1.41
N LYS A 138 -4.12 -11.70 0.87
CA LYS A 138 -4.32 -11.89 -0.57
C LYS A 138 -4.16 -10.60 -1.36
N ALA A 139 -4.59 -9.45 -0.83
CA ALA A 139 -4.37 -8.16 -1.48
C ALA A 139 -2.88 -7.82 -1.52
N ILE A 140 -2.16 -7.98 -0.41
CA ILE A 140 -0.71 -7.77 -0.33
C ILE A 140 0.03 -8.73 -1.28
N ALA A 141 -0.35 -10.00 -1.33
CA ALA A 141 0.22 -10.99 -2.25
C ALA A 141 0.03 -10.62 -3.74
N GLY A 142 -0.93 -9.75 -4.05
CA GLY A 142 -1.22 -9.24 -5.38
C GLY A 142 -0.34 -8.10 -5.87
N ARG A 143 0.52 -7.55 -5.02
CA ARG A 143 1.45 -6.47 -5.40
C ARG A 143 2.38 -6.90 -6.53
N ARG A 144 2.80 -5.95 -7.37
CA ARG A 144 3.72 -6.23 -8.49
C ARG A 144 5.06 -6.83 -8.04
N SER A 145 5.56 -6.38 -6.89
CA SER A 145 6.80 -6.86 -6.29
C SER A 145 6.66 -6.92 -4.78
N LEU A 146 7.34 -7.88 -4.17
CA LEU A 146 7.37 -8.09 -2.72
C LEU A 146 8.79 -8.44 -2.30
N SER A 147 9.23 -7.90 -1.16
CA SER A 147 10.49 -8.30 -0.54
C SER A 147 10.34 -9.61 0.23
N GLU A 148 11.48 -10.24 0.51
CA GLU A 148 11.53 -11.50 1.27
C GLU A 148 10.83 -11.38 2.62
N VAL A 149 11.07 -10.29 3.36
CA VAL A 149 10.46 -10.05 4.68
C VAL A 149 8.92 -10.01 4.64
N VAL A 150 8.34 -9.46 3.57
CA VAL A 150 6.87 -9.46 3.40
C VAL A 150 6.40 -10.84 2.99
N THR A 151 7.06 -11.49 2.03
CA THR A 151 6.65 -12.83 1.56
C THR A 151 6.75 -13.88 2.65
N ASP A 152 7.74 -13.82 3.54
CA ASP A 152 7.90 -14.78 4.63
C ASP A 152 6.70 -14.77 5.57
N VAL A 153 6.16 -13.58 5.88
CA VAL A 153 4.93 -13.45 6.68
C VAL A 153 3.71 -13.96 5.92
N LEU A 154 3.62 -13.67 4.62
CA LEU A 154 2.53 -14.17 3.77
C LEU A 154 2.57 -15.69 3.63
N VAL A 155 3.75 -16.28 3.48
CA VAL A 155 3.92 -17.74 3.44
C VAL A 155 3.60 -18.32 4.80
N GLU A 156 4.06 -17.72 5.91
CA GLU A 156 3.78 -18.27 7.25
C GLU A 156 2.28 -18.30 7.57
N ARG A 157 1.57 -17.18 7.37
CA ARG A 157 0.17 -17.01 7.79
C ARG A 157 -0.87 -17.29 6.70
N GLY A 158 -0.46 -17.24 5.45
CA GLY A 158 -1.35 -17.32 4.30
C GLY A 158 -1.98 -18.69 4.12
N ASP A 159 -3.23 -18.67 3.69
CA ASP A 159 -3.94 -19.87 3.25
C ASP A 159 -3.40 -20.38 1.87
N PRO A 160 -3.95 -21.48 1.33
CA PRO A 160 -3.51 -21.99 0.03
C PRO A 160 -3.65 -20.97 -1.12
N GLU A 161 -4.64 -20.08 -1.08
CA GLU A 161 -4.82 -19.07 -2.12
C GLU A 161 -3.73 -18.00 -2.06
N VAL A 162 -3.39 -17.52 -0.85
CA VAL A 162 -2.26 -16.61 -0.64
C VAL A 162 -0.95 -17.27 -1.09
N SER A 163 -0.73 -18.54 -0.72
CA SER A 163 0.48 -19.29 -1.10
C SER A 163 0.64 -19.40 -2.62
N ARG A 164 -0.45 -19.72 -3.34
CA ARG A 164 -0.45 -19.75 -4.81
C ARG A 164 -0.19 -18.37 -5.41
N ARG A 165 -0.81 -17.33 -4.87
CA ARG A 165 -0.65 -15.96 -5.37
C ARG A 165 0.78 -15.45 -5.20
N VAL A 166 1.39 -15.68 -4.03
CA VAL A 166 2.79 -15.36 -3.77
C VAL A 166 3.74 -16.15 -4.68
N SER A 167 3.50 -17.45 -4.85
CA SER A 167 4.37 -18.30 -5.68
C SER A 167 4.31 -17.93 -7.17
N ALA A 168 3.12 -17.61 -7.67
CA ALA A 168 2.91 -17.16 -9.05
C ALA A 168 3.40 -15.73 -9.32
N ASN A 169 3.72 -14.96 -8.28
CA ASN A 169 4.22 -13.61 -8.41
C ASN A 169 5.73 -13.61 -8.66
N LEU A 170 6.13 -13.51 -9.92
CA LEU A 170 7.55 -13.50 -10.33
C LEU A 170 8.32 -12.25 -9.83
N GLY A 171 7.63 -11.19 -9.43
CA GLY A 171 8.24 -10.01 -8.80
C GLY A 171 8.39 -10.13 -7.27
N ALA A 172 7.82 -11.15 -6.65
CA ALA A 172 7.99 -11.45 -5.23
C ALA A 172 9.32 -12.18 -5.01
N ARG A 173 10.14 -11.75 -4.06
CA ARG A 173 11.35 -12.46 -3.66
C ARG A 173 11.02 -13.43 -2.53
N LEU A 174 11.48 -14.67 -2.64
CA LEU A 174 11.23 -15.71 -1.64
C LEU A 174 12.54 -16.10 -0.96
N SER A 175 12.50 -16.18 0.37
CA SER A 175 13.60 -16.78 1.13
C SER A 175 13.67 -18.29 0.87
N GLU A 176 14.83 -18.90 1.12
CA GLU A 176 15.00 -20.35 1.05
C GLU A 176 14.01 -21.08 1.98
N MET A 177 13.80 -20.54 3.19
CA MET A 177 12.80 -21.04 4.14
C MET A 177 11.37 -20.93 3.58
N GLY A 178 11.07 -19.82 2.90
CA GLY A 178 9.81 -19.62 2.18
C GLY A 178 9.57 -20.71 1.13
N PHE A 179 10.57 -21.00 0.29
CA PHE A 179 10.51 -22.10 -0.68
C PHE A 179 10.26 -23.45 -0.02
N VAL A 180 11.00 -23.80 1.04
CA VAL A 180 10.81 -25.06 1.76
C VAL A 180 9.37 -25.23 2.25
N LYS A 181 8.80 -24.18 2.86
CA LYS A 181 7.40 -24.19 3.34
C LYS A 181 6.42 -24.36 2.18
N LEU A 182 6.61 -23.63 1.09
CA LEU A 182 5.74 -23.68 -0.08
C LEU A 182 5.80 -25.05 -0.77
N ILE A 183 6.98 -25.64 -0.96
CA ILE A 183 7.16 -26.98 -1.54
C ILE A 183 6.48 -28.03 -0.67
N ASN A 184 6.59 -27.93 0.66
CA ASN A 184 5.92 -28.88 1.54
C ASN A 184 4.39 -28.82 1.41
N ARG A 185 3.81 -27.62 1.19
CA ARG A 185 2.39 -27.44 0.90
C ARG A 185 2.02 -27.94 -0.49
N ALA A 186 2.91 -27.75 -1.46
CA ALA A 186 2.70 -28.12 -2.86
C ALA A 186 2.46 -29.63 -3.07
N LYS A 187 2.93 -30.49 -2.16
CA LYS A 187 2.63 -31.94 -2.14
C LYS A 187 1.14 -32.28 -2.17
N LYS A 188 0.27 -31.33 -1.81
CA LYS A 188 -1.20 -31.49 -1.82
C LYS A 188 -1.89 -30.43 -2.68
N ASP A 189 -1.13 -29.60 -3.39
CA ASP A 189 -1.63 -28.49 -4.18
C ASP A 189 -0.83 -28.40 -5.48
N ARG A 190 -1.36 -29.06 -6.52
CA ARG A 190 -0.70 -29.13 -7.82
C ARG A 190 -0.48 -27.75 -8.43
N SER A 191 -1.48 -26.87 -8.32
CA SER A 191 -1.39 -25.50 -8.84
C SER A 191 -0.29 -24.70 -8.14
N LEU A 192 -0.06 -24.94 -6.84
CA LEU A 192 1.07 -24.36 -6.12
C LEU A 192 2.41 -24.92 -6.63
N ALA A 193 2.50 -26.23 -6.85
CA ALA A 193 3.71 -26.86 -7.38
C ALA A 193 4.08 -26.32 -8.77
N ASP A 194 3.10 -26.18 -9.66
CA ASP A 194 3.28 -25.61 -11.01
C ASP A 194 3.68 -24.12 -10.96
N ALA A 195 3.15 -23.36 -9.98
CA ALA A 195 3.55 -21.97 -9.78
C ALA A 195 5.02 -21.86 -9.32
N ILE A 196 5.47 -22.73 -8.40
CA ILE A 196 6.86 -22.75 -7.94
C ILE A 196 7.80 -23.21 -9.06
N SER A 197 7.40 -24.18 -9.88
CA SER A 197 8.26 -24.72 -10.97
C SER A 197 8.53 -23.71 -12.08
N SER A 198 7.65 -22.71 -12.22
CA SER A 198 7.81 -21.62 -13.20
C SER A 198 8.81 -20.54 -12.74
N ARG A 199 9.32 -20.64 -11.52
CA ARG A 199 10.25 -19.66 -10.94
C ARG A 199 11.71 -19.99 -11.26
N THR A 200 12.45 -18.99 -11.72
CA THR A 200 13.87 -19.13 -12.05
C THR A 200 14.80 -18.96 -10.84
N ASP A 201 14.28 -18.44 -9.72
CA ASP A 201 15.01 -18.18 -8.48
C ASP A 201 14.90 -19.32 -7.45
N LEU A 202 14.31 -20.45 -7.82
CA LEU A 202 14.26 -21.65 -6.97
C LEU A 202 15.68 -22.21 -6.74
N PRO A 203 16.13 -22.36 -5.48
CA PRO A 203 17.43 -22.95 -5.18
C PRO A 203 17.59 -24.36 -5.79
N PRO A 204 18.72 -24.66 -6.45
CA PRO A 204 18.94 -25.96 -7.10
C PRO A 204 18.80 -27.16 -6.16
N GLU A 205 19.15 -27.02 -4.87
CA GLU A 205 19.01 -28.09 -3.89
C GLU A 205 17.54 -28.45 -3.61
N LEU A 206 16.60 -27.53 -3.86
CA LEU A 206 15.18 -27.72 -3.60
C LEU A 206 14.41 -28.35 -4.78
N VAL A 207 14.99 -28.35 -5.98
CA VAL A 207 14.37 -28.89 -7.21
C VAL A 207 13.93 -30.35 -7.09
N PRO A 208 14.73 -31.28 -6.51
CA PRO A 208 14.29 -32.67 -6.32
C PRO A 208 13.04 -32.81 -5.46
N PHE A 209 12.90 -31.97 -4.42
CA PHE A 209 11.74 -32.00 -3.52
C PHE A 209 10.47 -31.49 -4.21
N LEU A 210 10.61 -30.47 -5.07
CA LEU A 210 9.50 -30.00 -5.90
C LEU A 210 9.07 -31.06 -6.92
N ARG A 211 10.02 -31.76 -7.56
CA ARG A 211 9.71 -32.89 -8.46
C ARG A 211 8.90 -33.97 -7.77
N LEU A 212 9.30 -34.38 -6.56
CA LEU A 212 8.54 -35.33 -5.77
C LEU A 212 7.11 -34.85 -5.49
N ALA A 213 6.93 -33.55 -5.20
CA ALA A 213 5.60 -32.96 -4.99
C ALA A 213 4.73 -32.90 -6.26
N LEU A 214 5.33 -32.94 -7.46
CA LEU A 214 4.62 -33.02 -8.74
C LEU A 214 4.27 -34.46 -9.15
N GLU A 215 4.87 -35.47 -8.51
CA GLU A 215 4.62 -36.88 -8.82
C GLU A 215 3.53 -37.50 -7.93
N THR A 216 3.21 -36.83 -6.81
CA THR A 216 2.16 -37.19 -5.84
C THR A 216 0.82 -36.54 -6.15
#